data_AF-G6FSQ8-F1
#
_entry.id   AF-G6FSQ8-F1
#
_cell.length_a   1.000
_cell.length_b   1.000
_cell.length_c   1.000
_cell.angle_alpha   90.00
_cell.angle_beta   90.00
_cell.angle_gamma   90.00
#
_symmetry.space_group_name_H-M   'P 1'
#
loop_
_entity.id
_entity.type
_entity.pdbx_description
1 polymer ?
#
loop_
_entity_poly.entity_id
_entity_poly.type
_entity_poly.pdbx_seq_one_letter_code
_entity_poly.pdbx_strand_id
1 'polypeptide(L)' 'MNAELDVIIIGAGFCGITIAASLKNFGINNFIVIEKGETVATIWKNAYERLVTQNPYFTLPFFEGKRGVA' A
#
# COMPACT_ATOMS: atom_id res chain seq x y z
N MET A 1 12.91 25.27 -0.84
CA MET A 1 12.65 24.45 -2.04
C MET A 1 11.27 23.86 -1.89
N ASN A 2 10.32 24.24 -2.75
CA ASN A 2 9.01 23.58 -2.80
C ASN A 2 9.12 22.44 -3.80
N ALA A 3 8.74 21.23 -3.40
CA ALA A 3 8.56 20.13 -4.35
C ALA A 3 7.18 20.29 -4.99
N GLU A 4 7.13 20.49 -6.32
CA GLU A 4 5.89 20.42 -7.08
C GLU A 4 5.55 18.96 -7.34
N LEU A 5 4.56 18.43 -6.61
CA LEU A 5 4.07 17.07 -6.75
C LEU A 5 2.66 17.11 -7.35
N ASP A 6 2.35 16.17 -8.24
CA ASP A 6 1.01 16.03 -8.82
C ASP A 6 0.04 15.44 -7.78
N VAL A 7 0.56 14.54 -6.93
CA VAL A 7 -0.22 13.82 -5.91
C VAL A 7 0.58 13.63 -4.62
N ILE A 8 -0.08 13.85 -3.48
CA ILE A 8 0.43 13.48 -2.16
C ILE A 8 -0.51 12.45 -1.54
N ILE A 9 0.02 11.29 -1.19
CA ILE A 9 -0.71 10.21 -0.54
C ILE A 9 -0.35 10.21 0.95
N ILE A 10 -1.34 10.38 1.81
CA ILE A 10 -1.16 10.35 3.27
C ILE A 10 -1.60 8.98 3.80
N GLY A 11 -0.64 8.25 4.36
CA GLY A 11 -0.78 6.89 4.88
C GLY A 11 -0.25 5.83 3.91
N ALA A 12 0.65 4.98 4.36
CA ALA A 12 1.16 3.81 3.64
C ALA A 12 0.55 2.50 4.18
N GLY A 13 -0.75 2.54 4.51
CA GLY A 13 -1.57 1.34 4.69
C GLY A 13 -1.97 0.72 3.35
N PHE A 14 -2.84 -0.30 3.40
CA PHE A 14 -3.32 -1.02 2.22
C PHE A 14 -3.84 -0.10 1.10
N CYS A 15 -4.63 0.92 1.44
CA CYS A 15 -5.15 1.88 0.49
C CYS A 15 -4.04 2.73 -0.16
N GLY A 16 -3.16 3.33 0.63
CA GLY A 16 -2.13 4.23 0.12
C GLY A 16 -1.12 3.55 -0.80
N ILE A 17 -0.69 2.32 -0.46
CA ILE A 17 0.20 1.55 -1.32
C ILE A 17 -0.50 1.08 -2.61
N THR A 18 -1.81 0.82 -2.55
CA THR A 18 -2.61 0.50 -3.74
C THR A 18 -2.68 1.68 -4.69
N ILE A 19 -2.94 2.88 -4.17
CA ILE A 19 -2.97 4.11 -4.97
C ILE A 19 -1.61 4.35 -5.60
N ALA A 20 -0.52 4.25 -4.82
CA ALA A 20 0.85 4.41 -5.32
C ALA A 20 1.17 3.42 -6.45
N ALA A 21 0.81 2.15 -6.30
CA ALA A 21 0.99 1.13 -7.35
C ALA A 21 0.16 1.45 -8.59
N SER A 22 -1.09 1.89 -8.41
CA SER A 22 -1.98 2.30 -9.50
C SER A 22 -1.41 3.47 -10.29
N LEU A 23 -0.95 4.53 -9.60
CA LEU A 23 -0.34 5.71 -10.24
C LEU A 23 0.85 5.30 -11.12
N LYS A 24 1.76 4.47 -10.58
CA LYS A 24 2.87 3.92 -11.37
C LYS A 24 2.40 3.14 -12.59
N ASN A 25 1.40 2.28 -12.44
CA ASN A 25 0.86 1.47 -13.53
C ASN A 25 0.22 2.32 -14.64
N PHE A 26 -0.35 3.48 -14.29
CA PHE A 26 -0.92 4.44 -15.24
C PHE A 26 0.07 5.52 -15.70
N GLY A 27 1.37 5.40 -15.38
CA GLY A 27 2.41 6.30 -15.86
C GLY A 27 2.57 7.61 -15.07
N ILE A 28 1.87 7.76 -13.94
CA ILE A 28 1.98 8.92 -13.06
C ILE A 28 3.07 8.63 -12.03
N ASN A 29 4.21 9.33 -12.14
CA ASN A 29 5.40 9.08 -11.33
C ASN A 29 5.76 10.22 -10.37
N ASN A 30 5.18 11.41 -10.55
CA ASN A 30 5.45 12.58 -9.72
C ASN A 30 4.54 12.63 -8.48
N PHE A 31 4.73 11.66 -7.58
CA PHE A 31 3.95 11.57 -6.35
C PHE A 31 4.80 11.10 -5.18
N ILE A 32 4.31 11.34 -3.96
CA ILE A 32 4.92 10.84 -2.73
C ILE A 32 3.89 10.15 -1.83
N VAL A 33 4.34 9.15 -1.08
CA VAL A 33 3.57 8.54 0.02
C VAL A 33 4.23 8.93 1.34
N ILE A 34 3.46 9.48 2.26
CA ILE A 34 3.91 9.88 3.59
C ILE A 34 3.23 8.97 4.61
N GLU A 35 4.02 8.32 5.46
CA GLU A 35 3.54 7.47 6.55
C GLU A 35 4.15 7.94 7.86
N LYS A 36 3.35 7.94 8.93
CA LYS A 36 3.81 8.30 10.27
C LYS A 36 4.60 7.16 10.91
N GLY A 37 4.20 5.91 10.65
CA GLY A 37 4.88 4.72 11.13
C GLY A 37 6.25 4.53 10.51
N GLU A 38 7.10 3.74 11.17
CA GLU A 38 8.47 3.47 10.74
C GLU A 38 8.55 2.73 9.41
N THR A 39 7.51 1.97 9.04
CA THR A 39 7.45 1.21 7.80
C THR A 39 6.08 1.26 7.14
N VAL A 40 6.01 0.88 5.86
CA VAL A 40 4.72 0.61 5.20
C VAL A 40 3.95 -0.46 5.98
N ALA A 41 2.63 -0.30 6.06
CA ALA A 41 1.73 -1.18 6.80
C ALA A 41 2.08 -1.35 8.30
N THR A 42 2.69 -0.34 8.95
CA THR A 42 3.10 -0.38 10.38
C THR A 42 2.00 -0.94 11.30
N ILE A 43 0.74 -0.48 11.16
CA ILE A 43 -0.37 -0.95 12.01
C ILE A 43 -0.64 -2.46 11.85
N TRP A 44 -0.45 -3.01 10.65
CA TRP A 44 -0.70 -4.42 10.34
C TRP A 44 0.36 -5.34 10.97
N LYS A 45 1.57 -4.80 11.17
CA LYS A 45 2.69 -5.53 11.78
C LYS A 45 2.64 -5.50 13.30
N ASN A 46 2.04 -4.46 13.88
CA ASN A 46 2.23 -4.13 15.30
C ASN A 46 0.93 -4.12 16.13
N ALA A 47 -0.26 -4.04 15.52
CA ALA A 47 -1.50 -3.87 16.28
C ALA A 47 -2.01 -5.16 16.94
N TYR A 48 -1.59 -6.34 16.48
CA TYR A 48 -2.12 -7.62 16.93
C TYR A 48 -1.03 -8.68 17.00
N GLU A 49 -1.10 -9.58 17.99
CA GLU A 49 -0.25 -10.78 18.06
C GLU A 49 -0.46 -11.67 16.83
N ARG A 50 -1.69 -11.73 16.32
CA ARG A 50 -2.04 -12.43 15.10
C ARG A 50 -2.98 -11.58 14.26
N LEU A 51 -2.60 -11.37 13.01
CA LEU A 51 -3.42 -10.74 12.01
C LEU A 51 -3.90 -11.80 11.02
N VAL A 52 -5.22 -11.90 10.84
CA VAL A 52 -5.84 -12.79 9.86
C VAL A 52 -6.80 -12.01 8.99
N THR A 53 -6.81 -12.30 7.69
CA THR A 53 -7.78 -11.71 6.77
C THR A 53 -9.13 -12.41 6.95
N GLN A 54 -10.22 -11.64 6.86
CA GLN A 54 -11.57 -12.20 6.95
C GLN A 54 -11.92 -13.07 5.72
N ASN A 55 -11.29 -12.80 4.58
CA ASN A 55 -11.49 -13.52 3.32
C ASN A 55 -10.18 -14.21 2.89
N PRO A 56 -10.29 -15.36 2.20
CA PRO A 56 -9.11 -16.07 1.67
C PRO A 56 -8.49 -15.35 0.46
N TYR A 57 -9.20 -14.39 -0.13
CA TYR A 57 -8.73 -13.60 -1.26
C TYR A 57 -8.30 -12.22 -0.75
N PHE A 58 -7.01 -12.01 -0.66
CA PHE A 58 -6.43 -10.70 -0.35
C PHE A 58 -5.36 -10.36 -1.39
N THR A 59 -5.80 -9.74 -2.48
CA THR A 59 -4.92 -9.28 -3.55
C THR A 59 -4.99 -7.77 -3.60
N LEU A 60 -3.83 -7.11 -3.48
CA LEU A 60 -3.70 -5.71 -3.87
C LEU A 60 -4.02 -5.60 -5.37
N PRO A 61 -4.66 -4.51 -5.83
CA PRO A 61 -4.72 -4.22 -7.26
C PRO A 61 -3.33 -4.31 -7.89
N PHE A 62 -3.24 -4.97 -9.05
CA PHE A 62 -1.98 -5.24 -9.76
C PHE A 62 -1.02 -6.21 -9.07
N PHE A 63 -1.48 -6.93 -8.04
CA PHE A 63 -0.74 -7.99 -7.37
C PHE A 63 -1.52 -9.31 -7.50
N GLU A 64 -1.08 -10.19 -8.37
CA GLU A 64 -1.60 -11.56 -8.40
C GLU A 64 -1.16 -12.27 -7.11
N GLY A 65 -2.11 -12.49 -6.19
CA GLY A 65 -1.86 -13.35 -5.05
C GLY A 65 -1.47 -14.73 -5.55
N LYS A 66 -0.32 -15.25 -5.12
CA LYS A 66 0.02 -16.65 -5.39
C LYS A 66 -1.05 -17.50 -4.74
N ARG A 67 -1.90 -18.16 -5.55
CA ARG A 67 -2.71 -19.28 -5.08
C ARG A 67 -1.70 -20.33 -4.61
N GLY A 68 -1.57 -20.50 -3.29
CA GLY A 68 -0.96 -21.71 -2.76
C GLY A 68 -1.74 -22.88 -3.34
N VAL A 69 -1.11 -23.66 -4.21
CA VAL A 69 -1.58 -25.02 -4.49
C VAL A 69 -1.51 -25.75 -3.14
N ALA A 70 -2.67 -26.19 -2.67
CA ALA A 70 -2.77 -27.08 -1.52
C ALA A 70 -2.02 -28.39 -1.80
#